data_AF-A0A087TAC6-F1
#
_entry.id   AF-A0A087TAC6-F1
#
_cell.length_a   1.000
_cell.length_b   1.000
_cell.length_c   1.000
_cell.angle_alpha   90.00
_cell.angle_beta   90.00
_cell.angle_gamma   90.00
#
_symmetry.space_group_name_H-M   'P 1'
#
loop_
_entity.id
_entity.type
_entity.pdbx_description
1 polymer ?
#
loop_
_entity_poly.entity_id
_entity_poly.type
_entity_poly.pdbx_seq_one_letter_code
_entity_poly.pdbx_strand_id
1 'polypeptide(L)'
;MDQSYLCEGKGDSRTDYHYLMAEMKAQNYDVIKFATYRTASKLRFIQKKTNMHLLDIWNIIEAFRENGLNSLDSRLELTIHRLETLVHSIYYQLNKRLPLSQQINVENSSALLVNWLLATYDP
;
A
#
# COMPACT_ATOMS: atom_id res chain seq x y z
N MET A 1 35.76 1.02 -20.08
CA MET A 1 35.02 1.63 -18.95
C MET A 1 33.57 1.47 -19.31
N ASP A 2 33.02 0.29 -19.04
CA ASP A 2 31.68 -0.08 -19.47
C ASP A 2 30.65 0.22 -18.39
N GLN A 3 29.51 0.65 -18.88
CA GLN A 3 28.41 1.31 -18.20
C GLN A 3 27.53 0.28 -17.48
N SER A 4 28.05 -0.34 -16.42
CA SER A 4 27.30 -1.27 -15.57
C SER A 4 26.94 -0.62 -14.22
N TYR A 5 26.04 0.36 -14.23
CA TYR A 5 25.38 0.87 -13.02
C TYR A 5 23.93 1.27 -13.33
N LEU A 6 23.03 0.88 -12.41
CA LEU A 6 21.57 1.01 -12.40
C LEU A 6 20.76 -0.02 -13.19
N CYS A 7 20.85 -1.29 -12.76
CA CYS A 7 19.64 -2.07 -12.55
C CYS A 7 19.35 -2.06 -11.04
N GLU A 8 18.66 -1.03 -10.54
CA GLU A 8 17.94 -1.17 -9.27
C GLU A 8 16.78 -2.12 -9.53
N GLY A 9 16.86 -3.29 -8.89
CA GLY A 9 15.87 -4.34 -9.01
C GLY A 9 14.49 -3.84 -8.58
N LYS A 10 13.66 -3.53 -9.57
CA LYS A 10 12.21 -3.52 -9.43
C LYS A 10 11.83 -4.93 -8.93
N GLY A 11 11.57 -5.06 -7.64
CA GLY A 11 11.01 -6.29 -7.08
C GLY A 11 9.77 -6.66 -7.89
N ASP A 12 9.69 -7.91 -8.33
CA ASP A 12 8.54 -8.40 -9.07
C ASP A 12 7.29 -8.23 -8.19
N SER A 13 6.40 -7.32 -8.59
CA SER A 13 5.23 -6.89 -7.83
C SER A 13 4.31 -8.05 -7.40
N ARG A 14 4.34 -9.16 -8.16
CA ARG A 14 3.60 -10.38 -7.84
C ARG A 14 4.24 -11.15 -6.68
N THR A 15 5.57 -11.16 -6.62
CA THR A 15 6.35 -11.79 -5.54
C THR A 15 6.10 -11.11 -4.20
N ASP A 16 5.95 -9.78 -4.17
CA ASP A 16 5.68 -9.03 -2.94
C ASP A 16 4.31 -9.35 -2.32
N TYR A 17 3.28 -9.50 -3.15
CA TYR A 17 1.95 -9.91 -2.68
C TYR A 17 1.96 -11.35 -2.14
N HIS A 18 2.59 -12.29 -2.86
CA HIS A 18 2.70 -13.67 -2.40
C HIS A 18 3.45 -13.77 -1.08
N TYR A 19 4.50 -12.98 -0.90
CA TYR A 19 5.24 -12.89 0.36
C TYR A 19 4.36 -12.34 1.49
N LEU A 20 3.64 -11.24 1.26
CA LEU A 20 2.70 -10.66 2.23
C LEU A 20 1.65 -11.68 2.69
N MET A 21 1.09 -12.45 1.76
CA MET A 21 0.10 -13.49 2.08
C MET A 21 0.72 -14.68 2.83
N ALA A 22 1.96 -15.06 2.51
CA ALA A 22 2.68 -16.09 3.25
C ALA A 22 2.96 -15.66 4.70
N GLU A 23 3.43 -14.43 4.91
CA GLU A 23 3.61 -13.87 6.25
C GLU A 23 2.30 -13.82 7.04
N MET A 24 1.19 -13.43 6.39
CA MET A 24 -0.13 -13.41 7.03
C MET A 24 -0.58 -14.80 7.46
N LYS A 25 -0.38 -15.82 6.62
CA LYS A 25 -0.69 -17.22 6.95
C LYS A 25 0.12 -17.70 8.16
N ALA A 26 1.38 -17.29 8.25
CA ALA A 26 2.24 -17.62 9.40
C ALA A 26 1.74 -17.04 10.73
N GLN A 27 0.90 -16.00 10.73
CA GLN A 27 0.28 -15.46 11.95
C GLN A 27 -0.83 -16.35 12.53
N ASN A 28 -1.24 -17.40 11.80
CA ASN A 28 -2.20 -18.40 12.26
C ASN A 28 -3.57 -17.83 12.71
N TYR A 29 -4.03 -16.76 12.06
CA TYR A 29 -5.33 -16.15 12.34
C TYR A 29 -6.51 -17.09 12.06
N ASP A 30 -6.30 -18.18 11.33
CA ASP A 30 -7.33 -19.17 11.01
C ASP A 30 -7.81 -19.97 12.23
N VAL A 31 -7.08 -19.92 13.35
CA VAL A 31 -7.50 -20.49 14.65
C VAL A 31 -8.64 -19.69 15.30
N ILE A 32 -8.82 -18.42 14.92
CA ILE A 32 -9.86 -17.56 15.48
C ILE A 32 -11.24 -18.09 15.06
N LYS A 33 -12.05 -18.52 16.04
CA LYS A 33 -13.37 -19.13 15.82
C LYS A 33 -14.35 -18.16 15.14
N PHE A 34 -14.47 -16.95 15.66
CA PHE A 34 -15.39 -15.96 15.13
C PHE A 34 -14.89 -15.38 13.81
N ALA A 35 -15.68 -15.56 12.75
CA ALA A 35 -15.33 -15.13 11.40
C ALA A 35 -15.03 -13.62 11.32
N THR A 36 -15.83 -12.78 11.97
CA THR A 36 -15.62 -11.33 12.00
C THR A 36 -14.29 -10.95 12.60
N TYR A 37 -13.90 -11.57 13.73
CA TYR A 37 -12.61 -11.31 14.37
C TYR A 37 -11.45 -11.83 13.51
N ARG A 38 -11.59 -13.00 12.89
CA ARG A 38 -10.59 -13.55 11.96
C ARG A 38 -10.34 -12.60 10.79
N THR A 39 -11.40 -12.10 10.16
CA THR A 39 -11.29 -11.11 9.07
C THR A 39 -10.67 -9.82 9.57
N ALA A 40 -11.11 -9.29 10.72
CA ALA A 40 -10.55 -8.07 11.29
C ALA A 40 -9.05 -8.20 11.61
N SER A 41 -8.61 -9.35 12.14
CA SER A 41 -7.19 -9.63 12.41
C SER A 41 -6.36 -9.66 11.14
N LYS A 42 -6.86 -10.30 10.07
CA LYS A 42 -6.20 -10.32 8.76
C LYS A 42 -6.12 -8.91 8.14
N LEU A 43 -7.20 -8.14 8.20
CA LEU A 43 -7.19 -6.75 7.73
C LEU A 43 -6.25 -5.87 8.55
N ARG A 44 -6.23 -6.03 9.88
CA ARG A 44 -5.31 -5.30 10.76
C ARG A 44 -3.85 -5.64 10.46
N PHE A 45 -3.55 -6.89 10.12
CA PHE A 45 -2.21 -7.29 9.67
C PHE A 45 -1.80 -6.53 8.40
N ILE A 46 -2.67 -6.54 7.38
CA ILE A 46 -2.42 -5.83 6.11
C ILE A 46 -2.25 -4.32 6.36
N GLN A 47 -3.12 -3.70 7.17
CA GLN A 47 -3.06 -2.28 7.52
C GLN A 47 -1.75 -1.90 8.23
N LYS A 48 -1.20 -2.80 9.06
CA LYS A 48 0.09 -2.60 9.72
C LYS A 48 1.24 -2.74 8.72
N LYS A 49 1.26 -3.80 7.94
CA LYS A 49 2.32 -4.09 6.96
C LYS A 49 2.43 -3.02 5.86
N THR A 50 1.30 -2.47 5.45
CA THR A 50 1.25 -1.37 4.46
C THR A 50 1.50 0.00 5.07
N ASN A 51 1.60 0.14 6.40
CA ASN A 51 1.65 1.44 7.10
C ASN A 51 0.39 2.32 6.98
N MET A 52 -0.71 1.80 6.45
CA MET A 52 -2.00 2.53 6.38
C MET A 52 -2.54 2.97 7.74
N HIS A 53 -2.13 2.32 8.84
CA HIS A 53 -2.55 2.68 10.19
C HIS A 53 -1.99 4.03 10.68
N LEU A 54 -0.99 4.59 9.99
CA LEU A 54 -0.43 5.91 10.27
C LEU A 54 -1.15 7.04 9.52
N LEU A 55 -1.99 6.68 8.54
CA LEU A 55 -2.72 7.63 7.72
C LEU A 55 -3.98 8.09 8.45
N ASP A 56 -4.23 9.40 8.44
CA ASP A 56 -5.49 9.97 8.85
C ASP A 56 -6.41 10.20 7.63
N ILE A 57 -7.72 10.27 7.89
CA ILE A 57 -8.73 10.44 6.84
C ILE A 57 -8.58 11.78 6.11
N TRP A 58 -8.12 12.82 6.80
CA TRP A 58 -7.94 14.16 6.24
C TRP A 58 -6.88 14.17 5.15
N ASN A 59 -5.75 13.50 5.38
CA ASN A 59 -4.64 13.38 4.43
C ASN A 59 -5.04 12.55 3.22
N ILE A 60 -5.87 11.53 3.40
CA ILE A 60 -6.41 10.76 2.28
C ILE A 60 -7.34 11.66 1.44
N ILE A 61 -8.25 12.41 2.06
CA ILE A 61 -9.13 13.34 1.35
C ILE A 61 -8.32 14.38 0.57
N GLU A 62 -7.29 14.96 1.19
CA GLU A 62 -6.48 15.98 0.55
C GLU A 62 -5.65 15.41 -0.61
N ALA A 63 -5.05 14.22 -0.44
CA ALA A 63 -4.33 13.56 -1.54
C ALA A 63 -5.25 13.28 -2.74
N PHE A 64 -6.50 12.86 -2.50
CA PHE A 64 -7.47 12.68 -3.59
C PHE A 64 -7.83 14.00 -4.28
N ARG A 65 -7.94 15.09 -3.52
CA ARG A 65 -8.21 16.42 -4.08
C ARG A 65 -7.03 16.94 -4.91
N GLU A 66 -5.81 16.83 -4.39
CA GLU A 66 -4.59 17.27 -5.08
C GLU A 66 -4.31 16.47 -6.37
N ASN A 67 -4.71 15.20 -6.42
CA ASN A 67 -4.62 14.36 -7.62
C ASN A 67 -5.84 14.51 -8.57
N GLY A 68 -6.76 15.43 -8.26
CA GLY A 68 -7.96 15.69 -9.07
C GLY A 68 -8.92 14.51 -9.17
N LEU A 69 -8.90 13.59 -8.19
CA LEU A 69 -9.76 12.40 -8.17
C LEU A 69 -11.15 12.70 -7.62
N ASN A 70 -11.31 13.81 -6.89
CA ASN A 70 -12.56 14.21 -6.25
C ASN A 70 -13.64 14.67 -7.23
N SER A 71 -13.29 15.01 -8.48
CA SER A 71 -14.21 15.50 -9.51
C SER A 71 -14.48 14.48 -10.62
N LEU A 72 -13.87 13.30 -10.56
CA LEU A 72 -14.07 12.25 -11.55
C LEU A 72 -15.40 11.52 -11.32
N ASP A 73 -16.00 10.99 -12.40
CA ASP A 73 -17.12 10.05 -12.24
C ASP A 73 -16.64 8.86 -11.41
N SER A 74 -17.40 8.52 -10.37
CA SER A 74 -17.21 7.34 -9.52
C SER A 74 -17.04 6.02 -10.27
N ARG A 75 -17.53 5.93 -11.51
CA ARG A 75 -17.43 4.74 -12.37
C ARG A 75 -16.20 4.76 -13.29
N LEU A 76 -15.43 5.83 -13.28
CA LEU A 76 -14.23 5.93 -14.10
C LEU A 76 -13.15 4.98 -13.57
N GLU A 77 -12.63 4.14 -14.45
CA GLU A 77 -11.49 3.28 -14.14
C GLU A 77 -10.21 4.11 -13.99
N LEU A 78 -9.49 3.89 -12.90
CA LEU A 78 -8.19 4.50 -12.67
C LEU A 78 -7.09 3.64 -13.27
N THR A 79 -6.18 4.28 -14.01
CA THR A 79 -4.99 3.58 -14.51
C THR A 79 -4.04 3.23 -13.36
N ILE A 80 -3.30 2.13 -13.50
CA ILE A 80 -2.31 1.68 -12.50
C ILE A 80 -1.32 2.80 -12.16
N HIS A 81 -0.83 3.52 -13.17
CA HIS A 81 0.11 4.62 -12.95
C HIS A 81 -0.47 5.77 -12.11
N ARG A 82 -1.76 6.10 -12.28
CA ARG A 82 -2.42 7.11 -11.45
C ARG A 82 -2.60 6.63 -10.02
N LEU A 83 -2.91 5.35 -9.83
CA LEU A 83 -2.97 4.74 -8.51
C LEU A 83 -1.61 4.76 -7.81
N GLU A 84 -0.53 4.39 -8.50
CA GLU A 84 0.85 4.47 -7.99
C GLU A 84 1.20 5.90 -7.56
N THR A 85 0.94 6.87 -8.42
CA THR A 85 1.22 8.29 -8.14
C THR A 85 0.45 8.79 -6.91
N LEU A 86 -0.85 8.46 -6.83
CA LEU A 86 -1.69 8.80 -5.68
C LEU A 86 -1.12 8.19 -4.39
N VAL A 87 -0.88 6.88 -4.37
CA VAL A 87 -0.40 6.17 -3.18
C VAL A 87 0.98 6.67 -2.76
N HIS A 88 1.89 6.89 -3.71
CA HIS A 88 3.20 7.47 -3.44
C HIS A 88 3.08 8.87 -2.84
N SER A 89 2.20 9.72 -3.37
CA SER A 89 1.96 11.06 -2.82
C SER A 89 1.47 11.03 -1.38
N ILE A 90 0.58 10.07 -1.04
CA ILE A 90 0.06 9.88 0.32
C ILE A 90 1.19 9.55 1.30
N TYR A 91 2.03 8.55 0.98
CA TYR A 91 3.12 8.16 1.86
C TYR A 91 4.25 9.19 1.93
N TYR A 92 4.53 9.87 0.82
CA TYR A 92 5.50 10.96 0.78
C TYR A 92 5.07 12.13 1.70
N GLN A 93 3.80 12.52 1.66
CA GLN A 93 3.24 13.54 2.56
C GLN A 93 3.22 13.09 4.01
N LEU A 94 2.86 11.83 4.28
CA LEU A 94 2.93 11.25 5.63
C LEU A 94 4.35 11.39 6.20
N ASN A 95 5.37 11.00 5.42
CA ASN A 95 6.75 11.00 5.89
C ASN A 95 7.28 12.39 6.24
N LYS A 96 6.80 13.44 5.55
CA LYS A 96 7.14 14.83 5.89
C LYS A 96 6.64 15.27 7.28
N ARG A 97 5.59 14.63 7.79
CA ARG A 97 4.96 14.94 9.08
C ARG A 97 5.48 14.05 10.21
N LEU A 98 6.04 12.89 9.89
CA LEU A 98 6.58 11.97 10.88
C LEU A 98 7.94 12.45 11.42
N PRO A 99 8.21 12.23 12.73
CA PRO A 99 9.55 12.39 13.28
C PRO A 99 10.57 11.50 12.55
N LEU A 100 11.84 11.91 12.50
CA LEU A 100 12.92 11.17 11.82
C LEU A 100 13.06 9.72 12.31
N SER A 101 12.77 9.46 13.60
CA SER A 101 12.82 8.12 14.19
C SER A 101 11.67 7.19 13.76
N GLN A 102 10.63 7.73 13.13
CA GLN A 102 9.42 7.02 12.71
C GLN A 102 9.21 7.03 11.20
N GLN A 103 10.21 7.48 10.43
CA GLN A 103 10.11 7.51 8.98
C GLN A 103 9.94 6.11 8.40
N ILE A 104 9.05 6.01 7.42
CA ILE A 104 8.79 4.78 6.68
C ILE A 104 9.53 4.81 5.35
N ASN A 105 9.78 3.63 4.77
CA ASN A 105 10.25 3.55 3.39
C ASN A 105 9.05 3.80 2.46
N VAL A 106 9.02 4.97 1.81
CA VAL A 106 7.92 5.41 0.94
C VAL A 106 7.76 4.48 -0.25
N GLU A 107 8.86 4.13 -0.93
CA GLU A 107 8.81 3.28 -2.13
C GLU A 107 8.23 1.90 -1.81
N ASN A 108 8.77 1.24 -0.78
CA ASN A 108 8.33 -0.09 -0.38
C ASN A 108 6.87 -0.07 0.12
N SER A 109 6.49 0.92 0.92
CA SER A 109 5.12 1.02 1.44
C SER A 109 4.10 1.29 0.32
N SER A 110 4.49 2.12 -0.66
CA SER A 110 3.65 2.44 -1.81
C SER A 110 3.46 1.23 -2.70
N ALA A 111 4.56 0.56 -3.08
CA ALA A 111 4.52 -0.64 -3.91
C ALA A 111 3.69 -1.75 -3.23
N LEU A 112 3.91 -2.01 -1.94
CA LEU A 112 3.17 -3.04 -1.22
C LEU A 112 1.67 -2.75 -1.17
N LEU A 113 1.26 -1.49 -0.95
CA LEU A 113 -0.15 -1.11 -0.94
C LEU A 113 -0.77 -1.23 -2.34
N VAL A 114 -0.10 -0.73 -3.38
CA VAL A 114 -0.58 -0.83 -4.77
C VAL A 114 -0.75 -2.30 -5.16
N ASN A 115 0.24 -3.16 -4.88
CA ASN A 115 0.18 -4.58 -5.20
C ASN A 115 -0.97 -5.28 -4.47
N TRP A 116 -1.20 -4.93 -3.21
CA TRP A 116 -2.35 -5.44 -2.47
C TRP A 116 -3.69 -5.00 -3.08
N LEU A 117 -3.81 -3.73 -3.49
CA LEU A 117 -5.02 -3.21 -4.13
C LEU A 117 -5.26 -3.89 -5.49
N LEU A 118 -4.24 -4.00 -6.33
CA LEU A 118 -4.36 -4.68 -7.63
C LEU A 118 -4.78 -6.14 -7.45
N ALA A 119 -4.09 -6.90 -6.60
CA ALA A 119 -4.46 -8.29 -6.33
C ALA A 119 -5.87 -8.48 -5.73
N THR A 120 -6.44 -7.43 -5.11
CA THR A 120 -7.77 -7.47 -4.50
C THR A 120 -8.88 -7.08 -5.49
N TYR A 121 -8.63 -6.09 -6.35
CA TYR A 121 -9.65 -5.50 -7.24
C TYR A 121 -9.48 -5.85 -8.73
N ASP A 122 -8.30 -6.32 -9.14
CA ASP A 122 -7.94 -6.76 -10.49
C ASP A 122 -7.10 -8.06 -10.45
N PRO A 123 -7.71 -9.20 -10.05
CA PRO A 123 -7.01 -10.47 -9.78
C PRO A 123 -6.57 -11.29 -11.02
#